data_AF-A0A5J9WIF7-F1
#
_entry.id   AF-A0A5J9WIF7-F1
#
_cell.length_a   1.000
_cell.length_b   1.000
_cell.length_c   1.000
_cell.angle_alpha   90.00
_cell.angle_beta   90.00
_cell.angle_gamma   90.00
#
_symmetry.space_group_name_H-M   'P 1'
#
loop_
_entity.id
_entity.type
_entity.pdbx_description
1 polymer ?
#
loop_
_entity_poly.entity_id
_entity_poly.type
_entity_poly.pdbx_seq_one_letter_code
_entity_poly.pdbx_strand_id
1 'polypeptide(L)'
;MLISHPLHNLAGVQVVSELTHGTSHGEVVSKAEFQEALHDVLLGMAAGLKRDPIVILRMDGEDLKEFVGSGRYEPEAAAIFSRVASEGVSLRQCLLAALEQLTHDGVPPASDAWVGGNIIEQALLQLPADQLDRPASRDGFFEQLKKLLGAIAERLQEQPVIVAHTEHTYDGSGIKRLLANKFELDKLLGSVWKGVSSEKKNKTSKECLTVALDKMADAARLPRYGDVNKVDAVVDEAIKKANAGDGKAVDEAEFKKLLTDILGTVMLQLTENPVFVCTNTVVHDPLSDSSNVLAAPMVTLTPSE
;
A
#
# COMPACT_ATOMS: atom_id res chain seq x y z
N MET A 1 -2.80 -5.82 -13.84
CA MET A 1 -2.68 -4.34 -13.93
C MET A 1 -1.98 -3.91 -12.65
N LEU A 2 -0.65 -3.89 -12.70
CA LEU A 2 0.23 -3.61 -11.57
C LEU A 2 0.14 -2.12 -11.25
N ILE A 3 -0.47 -1.77 -10.11
CA ILE A 3 -0.31 -0.43 -9.56
C ILE A 3 0.72 -0.54 -8.45
N SER A 4 1.99 -0.53 -8.86
CA SER A 4 3.08 -0.11 -7.98
C SER A 4 2.80 1.34 -7.61
N HIS A 5 2.16 1.57 -6.46
CA HIS A 5 2.11 2.90 -5.87
C HIS A 5 3.50 3.15 -5.28
N PRO A 6 4.27 4.14 -5.79
CA PRO A 6 5.39 4.65 -5.03
C PRO A 6 4.81 5.20 -3.73
N LEU A 7 5.48 4.99 -2.61
CA LEU A 7 5.28 5.77 -1.40
C LEU A 7 5.42 7.26 -1.76
N HIS A 8 4.31 7.90 -2.12
CA HIS A 8 4.28 9.31 -2.45
C HIS A 8 4.37 10.07 -1.13
N ASN A 9 5.59 10.21 -0.61
CA ASN A 9 5.90 11.26 0.32
C ASN A 9 6.34 12.49 -0.51
N LEU A 10 5.40 13.22 -1.11
CA LEU A 10 5.72 14.38 -1.97
C LEU A 10 6.56 15.43 -1.23
N ALA A 11 6.42 15.55 0.09
CA ALA A 11 7.25 16.44 0.89
C ALA A 11 8.70 15.94 1.03
N GLY A 12 8.91 14.63 1.16
CA GLY A 12 10.24 14.03 1.21
C GLY A 12 10.94 14.01 -0.15
N VAL A 13 10.22 13.70 -1.23
CA VAL A 13 10.80 13.60 -2.58
C VAL A 13 11.18 14.97 -3.13
N GLN A 14 10.38 16.02 -2.87
CA GLN A 14 10.68 17.36 -3.35
C GLN A 14 11.93 17.95 -2.65
N VAL A 15 12.04 17.78 -1.32
CA VAL A 15 13.23 18.18 -0.55
C VAL A 15 14.47 17.40 -0.99
N VAL A 16 14.36 16.09 -1.21
CA VAL A 16 15.50 15.28 -1.69
C VAL A 16 15.89 15.69 -3.12
N SER A 17 14.94 15.97 -4.01
CA SER A 17 15.24 16.39 -5.39
C SER A 17 15.93 17.75 -5.50
N GLU A 18 15.60 18.69 -4.62
CA GLU A 18 16.27 20.01 -4.52
C GLU A 18 17.66 19.90 -3.87
N LEU A 19 17.89 18.89 -3.03
CA LEU A 19 19.19 18.61 -2.41
C LEU A 19 20.14 17.80 -3.33
N THR A 20 19.62 16.98 -4.24
CA THR A 20 20.43 16.14 -5.15
C THR A 20 20.69 16.77 -6.51
N HIS A 21 19.83 17.68 -6.97
CA HIS A 21 20.08 18.49 -8.15
C HIS A 21 20.50 19.87 -7.68
N GLY A 22 21.81 20.15 -7.75
CA GLY A 22 22.31 21.51 -7.55
C GLY A 22 21.44 22.47 -8.32
N THR A 23 20.88 23.46 -7.63
CA THR A 23 20.05 24.49 -8.24
C THR A 23 20.80 25.06 -9.44
N SER A 24 20.10 25.27 -10.55
CA SER A 24 20.65 25.85 -11.78
C SER A 24 21.31 27.23 -11.58
N HIS A 25 21.19 27.79 -10.38
CA HIS A 25 22.03 28.84 -9.82
C HIS A 25 22.92 28.22 -8.74
N GLY A 26 24.24 28.23 -8.93
CA GLY A 26 25.26 27.56 -8.10
C GLY A 26 25.36 27.99 -6.63
N GLU A 27 24.26 27.88 -5.91
CA GLU A 27 24.14 28.07 -4.48
C GLU A 27 24.47 26.72 -3.83
N VAL A 28 25.66 26.65 -3.25
CA VAL A 28 26.13 25.46 -2.53
C VAL A 28 25.36 25.40 -1.22
N VAL A 29 24.43 24.45 -1.10
CA VAL A 29 23.74 24.15 0.16
C VAL A 29 24.79 23.98 1.25
N SER A 30 24.69 24.77 2.32
CA SER A 30 25.66 24.69 3.41
C SER A 30 25.56 23.35 4.12
N LYS A 31 26.66 22.89 4.73
CA LYS A 31 26.65 21.66 5.54
C LYS A 31 25.59 21.71 6.64
N ALA A 32 25.32 22.90 7.19
CA ALA A 32 24.33 23.10 8.24
C ALA A 32 22.90 22.90 7.71
N GLU A 33 22.56 23.51 6.57
CA GLU A 33 21.25 23.35 5.92
C GLU A 33 21.00 21.91 5.49
N PHE A 34 22.01 21.24 4.93
CA PHE A 34 21.89 19.82 4.59
C PHE A 34 21.69 18.95 5.83
N GLN A 35 22.41 19.22 6.91
CA GLN A 35 22.28 18.49 8.17
C GLN A 35 20.89 18.66 8.79
N GLU A 36 20.34 19.87 8.78
CA GLU A 36 18.99 20.16 9.27
C GLU A 36 17.93 19.46 8.41
N ALA A 37 18.03 19.56 7.08
CA ALA A 37 17.11 18.87 6.18
C ALA A 37 17.15 17.34 6.33
N LEU A 38 18.34 16.74 6.43
CA LEU A 38 18.49 15.31 6.66
C LEU A 38 17.91 14.89 8.02
N HIS A 39 18.15 15.67 9.07
CA HIS A 39 17.60 15.42 10.39
C HIS A 39 16.07 15.43 10.37
N ASP A 40 15.46 16.41 9.70
CA ASP A 40 14.00 16.52 9.58
C ASP A 40 13.41 15.37 8.76
N VAL A 41 14.09 14.95 7.68
CA VAL A 41 13.70 13.77 6.90
C VAL A 41 13.74 12.51 7.76
N LEU A 42 14.82 12.29 8.53
CA LEU A 42 14.95 11.12 9.39
C LEU A 42 13.92 11.12 10.53
N LEU A 43 13.63 12.28 11.12
CA LEU A 43 12.54 12.42 12.10
C LEU A 43 11.18 12.11 11.47
N GLY A 44 10.95 12.59 10.25
CA GLY A 44 9.73 12.29 9.49
C GLY A 44 9.58 10.80 9.22
N MET A 45 10.67 10.11 8.81
CA MET A 45 10.68 8.65 8.63
C MET A 45 10.42 7.92 9.94
N ALA A 46 11.06 8.31 11.03
CA ALA A 46 10.85 7.69 12.34
C ALA A 46 9.42 7.87 12.85
N ALA A 47 8.84 9.06 12.68
CA ALA A 47 7.44 9.33 13.02
C ALA A 47 6.49 8.51 12.14
N GLY A 48 6.78 8.39 10.84
CA GLY A 48 6.04 7.55 9.89
C GLY A 48 6.06 6.08 10.29
N LEU A 49 7.23 5.49 10.54
CA LEU A 49 7.35 4.09 10.96
C LEU A 49 6.74 3.82 12.33
N LYS A 50 6.71 4.81 13.23
CA LYS A 50 6.01 4.71 14.51
C LYS A 50 4.48 4.71 14.33
N ARG A 51 3.99 5.44 13.33
CA ARG A 51 2.56 5.52 13.00
C ARG A 51 2.10 4.26 12.26
N ASP A 52 2.85 3.88 11.23
CA ASP A 52 2.57 2.78 10.31
C ASP A 52 3.77 1.82 10.33
N PRO A 53 3.81 0.87 11.28
CA PRO A 53 4.93 -0.05 11.41
C PRO A 53 5.02 -1.00 10.21
N ILE A 54 6.25 -1.29 9.79
CA ILE A 54 6.55 -2.32 8.81
C ILE A 54 7.03 -3.56 9.57
N VAL A 55 6.29 -4.65 9.43
CA VAL A 55 6.64 -5.96 10.02
C VAL A 55 7.41 -6.76 8.98
N ILE A 56 8.59 -7.25 9.33
CA ILE A 56 9.36 -8.15 8.47
C ILE A 56 9.04 -9.60 8.88
N LEU A 57 8.37 -10.31 7.99
CA LEU A 57 7.99 -11.71 8.16
C LEU A 57 8.95 -12.59 7.38
N ARG A 58 9.39 -13.69 7.97
CA ARG A 58 10.11 -14.76 7.27
C ARG A 58 9.16 -15.94 7.13
N MET A 59 8.71 -16.17 5.90
CA MET A 59 7.84 -17.30 5.55
C MET A 59 8.70 -18.51 5.19
N ASP A 60 8.73 -19.50 6.06
CA ASP A 60 9.49 -20.75 5.89
C ASP A 60 8.60 -22.00 5.76
N GLY A 61 7.28 -21.79 5.67
CA GLY A 61 6.29 -22.84 5.47
C GLY A 61 5.71 -23.45 6.74
N GLU A 62 6.19 -23.09 7.94
CA GLU A 62 5.68 -23.67 9.19
C GLU A 62 4.21 -23.27 9.45
N ASP A 63 3.90 -21.97 9.36
CA ASP A 63 2.53 -21.46 9.51
C ASP A 63 1.57 -22.10 8.49
N LEU A 64 2.03 -22.28 7.25
CA LEU A 64 1.25 -22.88 6.19
C LEU A 64 0.98 -24.37 6.45
N LYS A 65 1.98 -25.08 6.97
CA LYS A 65 1.86 -26.48 7.36
C LYS A 65 0.92 -26.66 8.55
N GLU A 66 0.98 -25.77 9.54
CA GLU A 66 0.03 -25.72 10.65
C GLU A 66 -1.39 -25.49 10.13
N PHE A 67 -1.59 -24.50 9.26
CA PHE A 67 -2.89 -24.21 8.66
C PHE A 67 -3.49 -25.43 7.95
N VAL A 68 -2.71 -26.07 7.07
CA VAL A 68 -3.11 -27.27 6.31
C VAL A 68 -3.45 -28.47 7.22
N GLY A 69 -2.73 -28.61 8.34
CA GLY A 69 -2.96 -29.65 9.34
C GLY A 69 -4.12 -29.36 10.30
N SER A 70 -4.57 -28.10 10.37
CA SER A 70 -5.58 -27.65 11.32
C SER A 70 -7.01 -27.98 10.87
N GLY A 71 -7.95 -27.96 11.82
CA GLY A 71 -9.39 -28.01 11.54
C GLY A 71 -9.94 -26.78 10.80
N ARG A 72 -9.13 -25.72 10.60
CA ARG A 72 -9.52 -24.50 9.87
C ARG A 72 -9.44 -24.66 8.36
N TYR A 73 -8.66 -25.63 7.87
CA TYR A 73 -8.41 -25.80 6.43
C TYR A 73 -9.70 -25.99 5.63
N GLU A 74 -10.50 -27.00 5.98
CA GLU A 74 -11.74 -27.36 5.28
C GLU A 74 -12.77 -26.21 5.18
N PRO A 75 -13.14 -25.51 6.27
CA PRO A 75 -14.09 -24.40 6.18
C PRO A 75 -13.53 -23.23 5.37
N GLU A 76 -12.23 -22.94 5.47
CA GLU A 76 -11.60 -21.86 4.69
C GLU A 76 -11.54 -22.20 3.20
N ALA A 77 -11.12 -23.42 2.85
CA ALA A 77 -11.12 -23.91 1.47
C ALA A 77 -12.53 -23.86 0.84
N ALA A 78 -13.57 -24.19 1.62
CA ALA A 78 -14.95 -24.04 1.19
C ALA A 78 -15.32 -22.58 0.89
N ALA A 79 -15.00 -21.67 1.80
CA ALA A 79 -15.28 -20.24 1.65
C ALA A 79 -14.52 -19.62 0.47
N ILE A 80 -13.27 -20.03 0.24
CA ILE A 80 -12.48 -19.60 -0.91
C ILE A 80 -13.08 -20.15 -2.20
N PHE A 81 -13.39 -21.45 -2.26
CA PHE A 81 -13.97 -22.07 -3.46
C PHE A 81 -15.25 -21.36 -3.90
N SER A 82 -16.15 -21.03 -2.96
CA SER A 82 -17.37 -20.27 -3.28
C SER A 82 -17.13 -18.86 -3.84
N ARG A 83 -15.95 -18.27 -3.60
CA ARG A 83 -15.57 -16.96 -4.13
C ARG A 83 -14.84 -17.04 -5.47
N VAL A 84 -14.00 -18.06 -5.67
CA VAL A 84 -13.10 -18.16 -6.84
C VAL A 84 -13.64 -19.06 -7.94
N ALA A 85 -14.46 -20.06 -7.60
CA ALA A 85 -15.01 -20.98 -8.58
C ALA A 85 -16.14 -20.31 -9.35
N SER A 86 -16.04 -20.36 -10.68
CA SER A 86 -17.13 -19.99 -11.58
C SER A 86 -17.16 -20.95 -12.77
N GLU A 87 -18.26 -20.94 -13.53
CA GLU A 87 -18.43 -21.86 -14.66
C GLU A 87 -17.30 -21.68 -15.70
N GLY A 88 -16.66 -22.79 -16.07
CA GLY A 88 -15.61 -22.81 -17.09
C GLY A 88 -14.20 -22.46 -16.61
N VAL A 89 -14.01 -22.06 -15.34
CA VAL A 89 -12.68 -21.82 -14.77
C VAL A 89 -11.98 -23.15 -14.50
N SER A 90 -10.72 -23.26 -14.92
CA SER A 90 -9.92 -24.46 -14.70
C SER A 90 -9.49 -24.58 -13.24
N LEU A 91 -9.22 -25.82 -12.81
CA LEU A 91 -8.72 -26.07 -11.47
C LEU A 91 -7.44 -25.27 -11.16
N ARG A 92 -6.51 -25.16 -12.12
CA ARG A 92 -5.29 -24.35 -11.97
C ARG A 92 -5.60 -22.89 -11.64
N GLN A 93 -6.56 -22.29 -12.34
CA GLN A 93 -6.93 -20.88 -12.13
C GLN A 93 -7.60 -20.68 -10.76
N CYS A 94 -8.49 -21.60 -10.37
CA CYS A 94 -9.08 -21.58 -9.03
C CYS A 94 -8.01 -21.69 -7.93
N LEU A 95 -7.02 -22.58 -8.10
CA LEU A 95 -5.93 -22.75 -7.13
C LEU A 95 -5.08 -21.49 -7.00
N LEU A 96 -4.68 -20.87 -8.11
CA LEU A 96 -3.90 -19.63 -8.07
C LEU A 96 -4.67 -18.48 -7.42
N ALA A 97 -5.96 -18.33 -7.75
CA ALA A 97 -6.83 -17.34 -7.10
C ALA A 97 -7.02 -17.62 -5.60
N ALA A 98 -6.96 -18.89 -5.18
CA ALA A 98 -7.02 -19.26 -3.78
C ALA A 98 -5.76 -18.85 -3.01
N LEU A 99 -4.58 -18.96 -3.62
CA LEU A 99 -3.31 -18.53 -3.00
C LEU A 99 -3.32 -17.03 -2.66
N GLU A 100 -3.96 -16.21 -3.49
CA GLU A 100 -4.12 -14.77 -3.23
C GLU A 100 -4.93 -14.48 -1.95
N GLN A 101 -5.82 -15.40 -1.55
CA GLN A 101 -6.67 -15.25 -0.36
C GLN A 101 -6.01 -15.78 0.93
N LEU A 102 -4.94 -16.56 0.82
CA LEU A 102 -4.31 -17.28 1.93
C LEU A 102 -3.02 -16.62 2.44
N THR A 103 -2.81 -15.33 2.12
CA THR A 103 -1.59 -14.62 2.53
C THR A 103 -1.43 -14.51 4.06
N HIS A 104 -2.54 -14.50 4.80
CA HIS A 104 -2.55 -14.51 6.26
C HIS A 104 -2.24 -15.88 6.87
N ASP A 105 -2.36 -16.96 6.09
CA ASP A 105 -2.12 -18.34 6.54
C ASP A 105 -0.75 -18.86 6.06
N GLY A 106 0.22 -17.96 5.87
CA GLY A 106 1.62 -18.31 5.57
C GLY A 106 1.96 -18.47 4.10
N VAL A 107 1.04 -18.15 3.17
CA VAL A 107 1.33 -18.14 1.73
C VAL A 107 2.02 -16.82 1.35
N PRO A 108 3.21 -16.84 0.71
CA PRO A 108 3.85 -15.63 0.22
C PRO A 108 3.02 -14.95 -0.89
N PRO A 109 3.21 -13.65 -1.14
CA PRO A 109 2.47 -12.93 -2.18
C PRO A 109 2.59 -13.60 -3.55
N ALA A 110 1.53 -14.31 -3.97
CA ALA A 110 1.52 -15.10 -5.20
C ALA A 110 1.63 -14.24 -6.47
N SER A 111 1.31 -12.95 -6.36
CA SER A 111 1.44 -11.96 -7.42
C SER A 111 2.89 -11.50 -7.66
N ASP A 112 3.81 -11.78 -6.74
CA ASP A 112 5.23 -11.50 -6.94
C ASP A 112 5.84 -12.47 -7.95
N ALA A 113 6.55 -11.93 -8.95
CA ALA A 113 7.06 -12.72 -10.06
C ALA A 113 8.07 -13.79 -9.63
N TRP A 114 8.91 -13.48 -8.62
CA TRP A 114 9.90 -14.42 -8.12
C TRP A 114 9.22 -15.55 -7.35
N VAL A 115 8.23 -15.23 -6.50
CA VAL A 115 7.43 -16.23 -5.78
C VAL A 115 6.66 -17.13 -6.76
N GLY A 116 6.05 -16.52 -7.78
CA GLY A 116 5.34 -17.21 -8.85
C GLY A 116 6.21 -18.27 -9.51
N GLY A 117 7.41 -17.91 -9.99
CA GLY A 117 8.28 -18.82 -10.71
C GLY A 117 9.04 -19.83 -9.85
N ASN A 118 9.54 -19.42 -8.68
CA ASN A 118 10.46 -20.24 -7.88
C ASN A 118 9.75 -21.08 -6.81
N ILE A 119 8.60 -20.63 -6.32
CA ILE A 119 7.84 -21.32 -5.27
C ILE A 119 6.58 -21.96 -5.87
N ILE A 120 5.69 -21.16 -6.46
CA ILE A 120 4.35 -21.61 -6.84
C ILE A 120 4.40 -22.54 -8.06
N GLU A 121 5.10 -22.16 -9.13
CA GLU A 121 5.22 -23.00 -10.32
C GLU A 121 5.93 -24.32 -10.00
N GLN A 122 6.95 -24.28 -9.15
CA GLN A 122 7.67 -25.48 -8.72
C GLN A 122 6.78 -26.42 -7.90
N ALA A 123 5.90 -25.87 -7.05
CA ALA A 123 4.90 -26.65 -6.33
C ALA A 123 3.82 -27.22 -7.27
N LEU A 124 3.37 -26.45 -8.26
CA LEU A 124 2.38 -26.91 -9.26
C LEU A 124 2.90 -28.07 -10.12
N LEU A 125 4.20 -28.14 -10.40
CA LEU A 125 4.80 -29.26 -11.13
C LEU A 125 4.68 -30.61 -10.40
N GLN A 126 4.46 -30.58 -9.08
CA GLN A 126 4.22 -31.80 -8.29
C GLN A 126 2.77 -32.29 -8.36
N LEU A 127 1.86 -31.48 -8.91
CA LEU A 127 0.45 -31.83 -9.08
C LEU A 127 0.21 -32.56 -10.42
N PRO A 128 -0.80 -33.45 -10.49
CA PRO A 128 -1.14 -34.14 -11.72
C PRO A 128 -1.68 -33.18 -12.78
N ALA A 129 -0.87 -32.92 -13.82
CA ALA A 129 -1.18 -31.96 -14.89
C ALA A 129 -2.51 -32.23 -15.60
N ASP A 130 -2.89 -33.50 -15.75
CA ASP A 130 -4.13 -33.92 -16.41
C ASP A 130 -5.40 -33.52 -15.64
N GLN A 131 -5.28 -33.18 -14.36
CA GLN A 131 -6.38 -32.71 -13.52
C GLN A 131 -6.46 -31.18 -13.47
N LEU A 132 -5.34 -30.48 -13.64
CA LEU A 132 -5.27 -29.02 -13.50
C LEU A 132 -6.03 -28.26 -14.60
N ASP A 133 -6.12 -28.85 -15.79
CA ASP A 133 -6.83 -28.25 -16.93
C ASP A 133 -8.34 -28.55 -16.94
N ARG A 134 -8.82 -29.42 -16.04
CA ARG A 134 -10.24 -29.75 -15.94
C ARG A 134 -11.00 -28.64 -15.20
N PRO A 135 -12.33 -28.51 -15.43
CA PRO A 135 -13.17 -27.64 -14.62
C PRO A 135 -13.05 -27.97 -13.13
N ALA A 136 -12.96 -26.95 -12.29
CA ALA A 136 -12.79 -27.15 -10.85
C ALA A 136 -14.06 -27.76 -10.22
N SER A 137 -13.95 -28.98 -9.68
CA SER A 137 -14.94 -29.52 -8.75
C SER A 137 -14.58 -29.14 -7.32
N ARG A 138 -15.55 -29.13 -6.42
CA ARG A 138 -15.30 -28.81 -5.00
C ARG A 138 -14.29 -29.78 -4.39
N ASP A 139 -14.53 -31.09 -4.49
CA ASP A 139 -13.65 -32.11 -3.89
C ASP A 139 -12.26 -32.09 -4.53
N GLY A 140 -12.18 -31.92 -5.85
CA GLY A 140 -10.91 -31.80 -6.57
C GLY A 140 -10.13 -30.56 -6.15
N PHE A 141 -10.80 -29.42 -5.95
CA PHE A 141 -10.17 -28.21 -5.43
C PHE A 141 -9.62 -28.41 -4.02
N PHE A 142 -10.38 -29.04 -3.12
CA PHE A 142 -9.97 -29.23 -1.73
C PHE A 142 -8.74 -30.14 -1.64
N GLU A 143 -8.74 -31.24 -2.39
CA GLU A 143 -7.62 -32.17 -2.38
C GLU A 143 -6.36 -31.54 -3.00
N GLN A 144 -6.50 -30.88 -4.15
CA GLN A 144 -5.36 -30.31 -4.87
C GLN A 144 -4.82 -29.04 -4.22
N LEU A 145 -5.67 -28.21 -3.61
CA LEU A 145 -5.22 -27.08 -2.80
C LEU A 145 -4.38 -27.58 -1.63
N LYS A 146 -4.82 -28.63 -0.93
CA LYS A 146 -4.08 -29.20 0.19
C LYS A 146 -2.69 -29.67 -0.22
N LYS A 147 -2.60 -30.39 -1.34
CA LYS A 147 -1.34 -30.86 -1.93
C LYS A 147 -0.44 -29.69 -2.34
N LEU A 148 -1.02 -28.69 -3.01
CA LEU A 148 -0.28 -27.49 -3.44
C LEU A 148 0.29 -26.72 -2.25
N LEU A 149 -0.50 -26.47 -1.20
CA LEU A 149 -0.04 -25.77 -0.01
C LEU A 149 1.05 -26.57 0.73
N GLY A 150 0.94 -27.90 0.78
CA GLY A 150 1.99 -28.77 1.30
C GLY A 150 3.30 -28.65 0.51
N ALA A 151 3.22 -28.72 -0.82
CA ALA A 151 4.39 -28.55 -1.69
C ALA A 151 4.99 -27.14 -1.58
N ILE A 152 4.18 -26.09 -1.46
CA ILE A 152 4.66 -24.73 -1.19
C ILE A 152 5.40 -24.69 0.16
N ALA A 153 4.85 -25.28 1.21
CA ALA A 153 5.48 -25.32 2.53
C ALA A 153 6.84 -26.05 2.50
N GLU A 154 6.98 -27.12 1.73
CA GLU A 154 8.27 -27.80 1.53
C GLU A 154 9.27 -26.90 0.79
N ARG A 155 8.84 -26.20 -0.26
CA ARG A 155 9.70 -25.26 -1.00
C ARG A 155 10.14 -24.08 -0.15
N LEU A 156 9.28 -23.59 0.74
CA LEU A 156 9.61 -22.51 1.67
C LEU A 156 10.62 -22.94 2.76
N GLN A 157 10.66 -24.22 3.13
CA GLN A 157 11.71 -24.73 4.02
C GLN A 157 13.09 -24.70 3.35
N GLU A 158 13.14 -25.02 2.05
CA GLU A 158 14.37 -24.94 1.25
C GLU A 158 14.76 -23.49 0.95
N GLN A 159 13.78 -22.66 0.61
CA GLN A 159 13.97 -21.28 0.18
C GLN A 159 12.94 -20.34 0.85
N PRO A 160 13.23 -19.90 2.09
CA PRO A 160 12.35 -19.01 2.84
C PRO A 160 12.19 -17.67 2.12
N VAL A 161 10.99 -17.10 2.20
CA VAL A 161 10.67 -15.79 1.60
C VAL A 161 10.58 -14.74 2.69
N ILE A 162 11.29 -13.62 2.50
CA ILE A 162 11.16 -12.46 3.38
C ILE A 162 10.09 -11.54 2.82
N VAL A 163 9.10 -11.19 3.66
CA VAL A 163 7.97 -10.35 3.29
C VAL A 163 7.91 -9.15 4.23
N ALA A 164 7.88 -7.96 3.65
CA ALA A 164 7.49 -6.75 4.36
C ALA A 164 5.96 -6.67 4.38
N HIS A 165 5.39 -6.72 5.57
CA HIS A 165 3.97 -6.66 5.84
C HIS A 165 3.63 -5.32 6.50
N THR A 166 2.63 -4.64 5.95
CA THR A 166 2.04 -3.46 6.56
C THR A 166 0.53 -3.65 6.69
N GLU A 167 0.01 -3.36 7.87
CA GLU A 167 -1.43 -3.33 8.13
C GLU A 167 -1.81 -1.94 8.63
N HIS A 168 -2.87 -1.40 8.07
CA HIS A 168 -3.43 -0.15 8.53
C HIS A 168 -4.95 -0.21 8.59
N THR A 169 -5.50 0.36 9.65
CA THR A 169 -6.95 0.44 9.88
C THR A 169 -7.35 1.90 9.95
N TYR A 170 -8.25 2.30 9.05
CA TYR A 170 -8.88 3.62 9.06
C TYR A 170 -10.23 3.52 9.78
N ASP A 171 -10.26 3.90 11.05
CA ASP A 171 -11.42 3.80 11.97
C ASP A 171 -11.99 5.16 12.40
N GLY A 172 -11.44 6.26 11.86
CA GLY A 172 -11.80 7.63 12.21
C GLY A 172 -11.23 8.12 13.55
N SER A 173 -10.45 7.33 14.28
CA SER A 173 -9.87 7.72 15.57
C SER A 173 -8.90 8.91 15.46
N GLY A 174 -8.12 8.96 14.37
CA GLY A 174 -7.23 10.08 14.06
C GLY A 174 -7.98 11.39 13.87
N ILE A 175 -9.08 11.36 13.12
CA ILE A 175 -9.97 12.51 12.93
C ILE A 175 -10.62 12.90 14.25
N LYS A 176 -11.14 11.94 15.02
CA LYS A 176 -11.75 12.19 16.33
C LYS A 176 -10.79 12.91 17.28
N ARG A 177 -9.52 12.47 17.31
CA ARG A 177 -8.45 13.12 18.10
C ARG A 177 -8.21 14.56 17.61
N LEU A 178 -8.11 14.77 16.30
CA LEU A 178 -7.91 16.10 15.71
C LEU A 178 -9.08 17.04 16.03
N LEU A 179 -10.32 16.59 15.86
CA LEU A 179 -11.53 17.37 16.15
C LEU A 179 -11.68 17.71 17.64
N ALA A 180 -11.18 16.86 18.53
CA ALA A 180 -11.17 17.12 19.97
C ALA A 180 -10.17 18.22 20.38
N ASN A 181 -9.13 18.46 19.58
CA ASN A 181 -8.10 19.46 19.84
C ASN A 181 -8.34 20.74 19.01
N LYS A 182 -9.20 21.62 19.52
CA LYS A 182 -9.57 22.88 18.83
C LYS A 182 -8.36 23.71 18.38
N PHE A 183 -7.32 23.82 19.21
CA PHE A 183 -6.14 24.61 18.89
C PHE A 183 -5.36 24.02 17.70
N GLU A 184 -5.13 22.71 17.71
CA GLU A 184 -4.43 22.02 16.61
C GLU A 184 -5.25 22.09 15.32
N LEU A 185 -6.57 21.87 15.42
CA LEU A 185 -7.50 21.97 14.30
C LEU A 185 -7.51 23.38 13.69
N ASP A 186 -7.70 24.43 14.49
CA ASP A 186 -7.75 25.82 14.01
C ASP A 186 -6.43 26.26 13.37
N LYS A 187 -5.30 25.87 13.96
CA LYS A 187 -3.96 26.11 13.40
C LYS A 187 -3.79 25.43 12.05
N LEU A 188 -4.16 24.14 11.97
CA LEU A 188 -4.06 23.36 10.74
C LEU A 188 -4.97 23.93 9.64
N LEU A 189 -6.23 24.20 9.96
CA LEU A 189 -7.20 24.82 9.06
C LEU A 189 -6.71 26.18 8.53
N GLY A 190 -6.11 27.01 9.39
CA GLY A 190 -5.48 28.27 8.98
C GLY A 190 -4.30 28.07 8.02
N SER A 191 -3.48 27.04 8.24
CA SER A 191 -2.38 26.67 7.34
C SER A 191 -2.89 26.18 5.99
N VAL A 192 -3.90 25.30 5.99
CA VAL A 192 -4.53 24.78 4.77
C VAL A 192 -5.13 25.91 3.95
N TRP A 193 -5.88 26.81 4.57
CA TRP A 193 -6.44 27.99 3.91
C TRP A 193 -5.37 28.86 3.24
N LYS A 194 -4.25 29.11 3.91
CA LYS A 194 -3.12 29.87 3.33
C LYS A 194 -2.46 29.13 2.16
N GLY A 195 -2.39 27.81 2.23
CA GLY A 195 -1.74 26.95 1.24
C GLY A 195 -2.60 26.54 0.03
N VAL A 196 -3.90 26.83 0.02
CA VAL A 196 -4.77 26.65 -1.16
C VAL A 196 -4.66 27.89 -2.06
N SER A 197 -4.48 27.68 -3.37
CA SER A 197 -4.37 28.78 -4.34
C SER A 197 -5.62 29.65 -4.35
N SER A 198 -5.44 30.97 -4.50
CA SER A 198 -6.53 31.94 -4.62
C SER A 198 -7.51 31.58 -5.75
N GLU A 199 -7.08 30.98 -6.85
CA GLU A 199 -7.98 30.54 -7.94
C GLU A 199 -8.94 29.41 -7.51
N LYS A 200 -8.51 28.54 -6.59
CA LYS A 200 -9.32 27.43 -6.04
C LYS A 200 -10.22 27.87 -4.87
N LYS A 201 -10.02 29.07 -4.31
CA LYS A 201 -10.87 29.65 -3.24
C LYS A 201 -12.19 30.22 -3.76
N ASN A 202 -12.26 30.48 -5.05
CA ASN A 202 -13.39 31.15 -5.72
C ASN A 202 -14.62 30.23 -5.88
N LYS A 203 -14.38 28.92 -5.81
CA LYS A 203 -15.40 27.87 -5.94
C LYS A 203 -14.93 26.67 -5.12
N THR A 204 -15.68 26.28 -4.10
CA THR A 204 -15.49 25.04 -3.32
C THR A 204 -15.81 23.81 -4.18
N SER A 205 -14.98 23.60 -5.20
CA SER A 205 -15.05 22.42 -6.05
C SER A 205 -14.57 21.21 -5.28
N LYS A 206 -15.05 20.02 -5.67
CA LYS A 206 -14.57 18.74 -5.15
C LYS A 206 -13.04 18.67 -5.13
N GLU A 207 -12.39 19.12 -6.19
CA GLU A 207 -10.92 19.11 -6.31
C GLU A 207 -10.24 20.01 -5.26
N CYS A 208 -10.79 21.20 -4.99
CA CYS A 208 -10.28 22.09 -3.95
C CYS A 208 -10.38 21.46 -2.56
N LEU A 209 -11.53 20.85 -2.24
CA LEU A 209 -11.76 20.16 -0.98
C LEU A 209 -10.85 18.94 -0.82
N THR A 210 -10.65 18.18 -1.90
CA THR A 210 -9.74 17.02 -1.91
C THR A 210 -8.31 17.45 -1.59
N VAL A 211 -7.79 18.48 -2.27
CA VAL A 211 -6.44 19.02 -2.00
C VAL A 211 -6.30 19.56 -0.58
N ALA A 212 -7.36 20.17 -0.05
CA ALA A 212 -7.36 20.67 1.33
C ALA A 212 -7.34 19.52 2.36
N LEU A 213 -8.12 18.46 2.12
CA LEU A 213 -8.13 17.26 2.96
C LEU A 213 -6.79 16.51 2.89
N ASP A 214 -6.15 16.43 1.73
CA ASP A 214 -4.81 15.84 1.58
C ASP A 214 -3.76 16.55 2.44
N LYS A 215 -3.84 17.89 2.54
CA LYS A 215 -2.97 18.67 3.44
C LYS A 215 -3.22 18.41 4.92
N MET A 216 -4.37 17.83 5.26
CA MET A 216 -4.75 17.46 6.63
C MET A 216 -4.58 15.95 6.91
N ALA A 217 -4.30 15.15 5.89
CA ALA A 217 -4.32 13.69 5.94
C ALA A 217 -3.42 13.13 7.06
N ASP A 218 -2.19 13.62 7.19
CA ASP A 218 -1.26 13.17 8.22
C ASP A 218 -1.77 13.43 9.65
N ALA A 219 -2.37 14.61 9.88
CA ALA A 219 -2.92 14.98 11.19
C ALA A 219 -4.19 14.19 11.53
N ALA A 220 -5.01 13.95 10.50
CA ALA A 220 -6.25 13.18 10.56
C ALA A 220 -6.03 11.66 10.56
N ARG A 221 -4.80 11.19 10.31
CA ARG A 221 -4.47 9.77 10.03
C ARG A 221 -5.35 9.17 8.95
N LEU A 222 -5.45 9.90 7.84
CA LEU A 222 -6.10 9.44 6.61
C LEU A 222 -5.05 9.17 5.54
N PRO A 223 -5.34 8.30 4.56
CA PRO A 223 -4.53 8.20 3.36
C PRO A 223 -4.70 9.49 2.54
N ARG A 224 -3.79 9.74 1.59
CA ARG A 224 -4.06 10.74 0.58
C ARG A 224 -5.11 10.22 -0.38
N TYR A 225 -5.85 11.13 -0.97
CA TYR A 225 -6.87 10.77 -1.93
C TYR A 225 -6.24 10.03 -3.12
N GLY A 226 -6.79 8.85 -3.44
CA GLY A 226 -6.30 7.96 -4.50
C GLY A 226 -5.41 6.82 -4.00
N ASP A 227 -4.88 6.88 -2.77
CA ASP A 227 -4.08 5.79 -2.21
C ASP A 227 -4.96 4.60 -1.81
N VAL A 228 -6.19 4.87 -1.34
CA VAL A 228 -7.12 3.84 -0.86
C VAL A 228 -8.55 4.12 -1.32
N ASN A 229 -8.95 3.50 -2.44
CA ASN A 229 -10.26 3.67 -3.07
C ASN A 229 -11.47 3.55 -2.10
N LYS A 230 -11.38 2.67 -1.10
CA LYS A 230 -12.45 2.50 -0.10
C LYS A 230 -12.59 3.73 0.81
N VAL A 231 -11.47 4.35 1.20
CA VAL A 231 -11.48 5.58 2.00
C VAL A 231 -11.87 6.76 1.11
N ASP A 232 -11.42 6.80 -0.15
CA ASP A 232 -11.82 7.82 -1.12
C ASP A 232 -13.33 7.87 -1.31
N ALA A 233 -13.99 6.70 -1.37
CA ALA A 233 -15.44 6.61 -1.43
C ALA A 233 -16.13 7.25 -0.21
N VAL A 234 -15.57 7.06 0.99
CA VAL A 234 -16.08 7.68 2.22
C VAL A 234 -15.90 9.20 2.18
N VAL A 235 -14.75 9.68 1.71
CA VAL A 235 -14.46 11.11 1.53
C VAL A 235 -15.40 11.74 0.51
N ASP A 236 -15.60 11.07 -0.63
CA ASP A 236 -16.50 11.51 -1.69
C ASP A 236 -17.95 11.65 -1.20
N GLU A 237 -18.45 10.68 -0.46
CA GLU A 237 -19.78 10.73 0.14
C GLU A 237 -19.90 11.84 1.18
N ALA A 238 -18.84 12.10 1.97
CA ALA A 238 -18.83 13.21 2.91
C ALA A 238 -18.84 14.58 2.20
N ILE A 239 -18.08 14.76 1.12
CA ILE A 239 -18.08 15.97 0.31
C ILE A 239 -19.46 16.21 -0.31
N LYS A 240 -20.11 15.16 -0.83
CA LYS A 240 -21.47 15.25 -1.37
C LYS A 240 -22.48 15.68 -0.30
N LYS A 241 -22.46 15.05 0.88
CA LYS A 241 -23.37 15.37 2.00
C LYS A 241 -23.18 16.78 2.56
N ALA A 242 -21.97 17.32 2.47
CA ALA A 242 -21.68 18.68 2.89
C ALA A 242 -22.22 19.76 1.94
N ASN A 243 -22.95 19.39 0.88
CA ASN A 243 -23.52 20.29 -0.13
C ASN A 243 -22.47 21.22 -0.76
N ALA A 244 -21.31 20.67 -1.12
CA ALA A 244 -20.30 21.39 -1.91
C ALA A 244 -20.80 21.63 -3.35
N GLY A 245 -21.76 22.54 -3.54
CA GLY A 245 -22.58 22.57 -4.76
C GLY A 245 -23.04 23.93 -5.31
N ASP A 246 -22.99 25.04 -4.57
CA ASP A 246 -23.65 26.29 -5.03
C ASP A 246 -22.72 27.39 -5.56
N GLY A 247 -21.42 27.13 -5.70
CA GLY A 247 -20.50 28.04 -6.40
C GLY A 247 -20.39 29.46 -5.81
N LYS A 248 -20.83 29.68 -4.56
CA LYS A 248 -20.60 30.92 -3.84
C LYS A 248 -19.14 31.01 -3.40
N ALA A 249 -18.59 32.21 -3.42
CA ALA A 249 -17.34 32.50 -2.73
C ALA A 249 -17.53 32.19 -1.25
N VAL A 250 -16.73 31.25 -0.75
CA VAL A 250 -16.76 30.81 0.64
C VAL A 250 -15.67 31.59 1.37
N ASP A 251 -16.05 32.32 2.41
CA ASP A 251 -15.06 33.03 3.23
C ASP A 251 -14.21 32.05 4.07
N GLU A 252 -13.16 32.54 4.71
CA GLU A 252 -12.26 31.69 5.49
C GLU A 252 -13.02 30.91 6.59
N ALA A 253 -14.00 31.52 7.24
CA ALA A 253 -14.73 30.87 8.33
C ALA A 253 -15.66 29.77 7.81
N GLU A 254 -16.37 30.03 6.72
CA GLU A 254 -17.22 29.04 6.06
C GLU A 254 -16.41 27.88 5.49
N PHE A 255 -15.21 28.14 4.94
CA PHE A 255 -14.34 27.09 4.39
C PHE A 255 -13.82 26.17 5.50
N LYS A 256 -13.37 26.77 6.61
CA LYS A 256 -12.92 26.02 7.79
C LYS A 256 -14.04 25.19 8.40
N LYS A 257 -15.24 25.76 8.49
CA LYS A 257 -16.43 25.05 8.96
C LYS A 257 -16.75 23.87 8.04
N LEU A 258 -16.75 24.08 6.73
CA LEU A 258 -17.02 23.05 5.73
C LEU A 258 -16.03 21.88 5.84
N LEU A 259 -14.72 22.15 5.94
CA LEU A 259 -13.72 21.10 6.14
C LEU A 259 -13.92 20.34 7.45
N THR A 260 -14.28 21.05 8.52
CA THR A 260 -14.57 20.44 9.82
C THR A 260 -15.79 19.53 9.75
N ASP A 261 -16.86 19.96 9.07
CA ASP A 261 -18.09 19.19 8.89
C ASP A 261 -17.84 17.93 8.02
N ILE A 262 -17.03 18.05 6.96
CA ILE A 262 -16.60 16.92 6.13
C ILE A 262 -15.80 15.93 6.96
N LEU A 263 -14.79 16.39 7.71
CA LEU A 263 -14.00 15.54 8.61
C LEU A 263 -14.88 14.83 9.65
N GLY A 264 -15.83 15.54 10.26
CA GLY A 264 -16.80 14.94 11.18
C GLY A 264 -17.64 13.86 10.51
N THR A 265 -18.04 14.06 9.26
CA THR A 265 -18.80 13.07 8.49
C THR A 265 -17.97 11.85 8.13
N VAL A 266 -16.72 12.03 7.69
CA VAL A 266 -15.77 10.93 7.42
C VAL A 266 -15.50 10.14 8.69
N MET A 267 -15.27 10.83 9.81
CA MET A 267 -15.06 10.20 11.12
C MET A 267 -16.22 9.27 11.49
N LEU A 268 -17.46 9.74 11.39
CA LEU A 268 -18.64 8.93 11.73
C LEU A 268 -18.74 7.68 10.84
N GLN A 269 -18.52 7.82 9.53
CA GLN A 269 -18.59 6.69 8.60
C GLN A 269 -17.49 5.66 8.84
N LEU A 270 -16.25 6.10 9.09
CA LEU A 270 -15.14 5.17 9.39
C LEU A 270 -15.25 4.53 10.77
N THR A 271 -15.89 5.20 11.74
CA THR A 271 -16.17 4.60 13.05
C THR A 271 -17.25 3.52 12.96
N GLU A 272 -18.25 3.70 12.10
CA GLU A 272 -19.29 2.69 11.87
C GLU A 272 -18.77 1.52 11.02
N ASN A 273 -17.97 1.81 9.97
CA ASN A 273 -17.41 0.83 9.05
C ASN A 273 -15.92 1.10 8.81
N PRO A 274 -15.02 0.57 9.68
CA PRO A 274 -13.59 0.74 9.51
C PRO A 274 -13.07 0.12 8.21
N VAL A 275 -12.08 0.77 7.59
CA VAL A 275 -11.41 0.25 6.39
C VAL A 275 -10.07 -0.36 6.78
N PHE A 276 -9.92 -1.66 6.55
CA PHE A 276 -8.68 -2.39 6.74
C PHE A 276 -7.92 -2.48 5.41
N VAL A 277 -6.64 -2.13 5.44
CA VAL A 277 -5.71 -2.24 4.32
C VAL A 277 -4.49 -3.04 4.78
N CYS A 278 -4.19 -4.10 4.06
CA CYS A 278 -3.02 -4.93 4.27
C CYS A 278 -2.21 -4.95 2.97
N THR A 279 -0.91 -4.73 3.06
CA THR A 279 0.03 -4.86 1.94
C THR A 279 1.14 -5.81 2.31
N ASN A 280 1.39 -6.78 1.42
CA ASN A 280 2.50 -7.72 1.54
C ASN A 280 3.41 -7.52 0.34
N THR A 281 4.70 -7.29 0.59
CA THR A 281 5.71 -7.11 -0.46
C THR A 281 6.89 -8.02 -0.19
N VAL A 282 7.31 -8.78 -1.19
CA VAL A 282 8.50 -9.62 -1.09
C VAL A 282 9.74 -8.72 -1.05
N VAL A 283 10.61 -8.96 -0.08
CA VAL A 283 11.88 -8.26 0.05
C VAL A 283 12.89 -8.97 -0.81
N HIS A 284 13.17 -8.39 -1.98
CA HIS A 284 14.21 -8.86 -2.89
C HIS A 284 15.58 -8.36 -2.42
N ASP A 285 16.60 -9.22 -2.50
CA ASP A 285 17.98 -8.77 -2.30
C ASP A 285 18.41 -7.93 -3.52
N PRO A 286 18.67 -6.62 -3.35
CA PRO A 286 19.04 -5.74 -4.47
C PRO A 286 20.35 -6.14 -5.17
N LEU A 287 21.15 -7.05 -4.59
CA LEU A 287 22.42 -7.47 -5.19
C LEU A 287 22.28 -8.60 -6.22
N SER A 288 21.17 -9.34 -6.24
CA SER A 288 21.02 -10.50 -7.13
C SER A 288 20.86 -10.12 -8.62
N ASP A 289 20.39 -8.91 -8.92
CA ASP A 289 20.17 -8.43 -10.29
C ASP A 289 21.38 -7.68 -10.90
N SER A 290 22.43 -7.45 -10.13
CA SER A 290 23.54 -6.57 -10.53
C SER A 290 24.67 -7.24 -11.32
N SER A 291 24.57 -8.54 -11.62
CA SER A 291 25.67 -9.31 -12.24
C SER A 291 25.95 -9.02 -13.73
N ASN A 292 25.22 -8.11 -14.40
CA ASN A 292 25.39 -7.85 -15.85
C ASN A 292 25.88 -6.45 -16.23
N VAL A 293 26.21 -5.55 -15.31
CA VAL A 293 26.47 -4.12 -15.67
C VAL A 293 27.95 -3.70 -15.61
N LEU A 294 28.89 -4.54 -15.15
CA LEU A 294 30.32 -4.18 -15.12
C LEU A 294 31.19 -5.09 -15.98
N ALA A 295 30.91 -5.12 -17.29
CA ALA A 295 31.92 -5.44 -18.29
C ALA A 295 32.34 -4.13 -18.99
N ALA A 296 33.21 -3.35 -18.35
CA ALA A 296 33.87 -2.24 -19.04
C ALA A 296 34.90 -2.81 -20.03
N PRO A 297 34.95 -2.34 -21.29
CA PRO A 297 36.00 -2.75 -22.21
C PRO A 297 37.33 -2.12 -21.79
N MET A 298 38.37 -2.94 -21.63
CA MET A 298 39.75 -2.47 -21.52
C MET A 298 40.10 -1.71 -22.81
N VAL A 299 40.20 -0.40 -22.72
CA VAL A 299 40.80 0.44 -23.78
C VAL A 299 42.31 0.25 -23.69
N THR A 300 42.86 -0.53 -24.61
CA THR A 300 44.31 -0.57 -24.89
C THR A 300 44.74 0.77 -25.48
N LEU A 301 45.55 1.52 -24.73
CA LEU A 301 46.31 2.67 -25.21
C LEU A 301 47.47 2.19 -26.10
N THR A 302 47.51 2.60 -27.36
CA THR A 302 48.73 2.59 -28.17
C THR A 302 49.27 4.02 -28.31
N PRO A 303 50.60 4.22 -28.23
CA PRO A 303 51.22 5.54 -28.21
C PRO A 303 51.32 6.17 -29.60
N SER A 304 51.36 7.49 -29.59
CA SER A 304 51.41 8.41 -30.74
C SER A 304 52.73 8.36 -31.53
N GLU A 305 52.62 8.61 -32.84
CA GLU A 305 53.55 9.43 -33.62
C GLU A 305 52.76 10.54 -34.34
#